data_AF-A0A399F666-F1
#
_entry.id   AF-A0A399F666-F1
#
_cell.length_a   1.000
_cell.length_b   1.000
_cell.length_c   1.000
_cell.angle_alpha   90.00
_cell.angle_beta   90.00
_cell.angle_gamma   90.00
#
_symmetry.space_group_name_H-M   'P 1'
#
loop_
_entity.id
_entity.type
_entity.pdbx_description
1 polymer ?
#
loop_
_entity_poly.entity_id
_entity_poly.type
_entity_poly.pdbx_seq_one_letter_code
_entity_poly.pdbx_strand_id
1 'polypeptide(L)'
;MLAKRLPTLFILFALLWLLGLLMHNLLRSFAEGLFNFLGAWALWSIAHRSPTLLRRVLIGLALGLLFLGVGDLLYTWGLAGADTDALRQPIYIVGVLLFLSMGTLLPFGMERQGLYPEGFTLRALLLSLLGGGVLTGLSYWIRPLSSVELLYAGAAFYLTLAFVQQAWILAGGRIGRALQGVVWALVLGSLGRIVTVLVVSSSANWSVVIYDVLWISAMGALVWSAYRRWASDS
;
A
#
# COMPACT_ATOMS: atom_id res chain seq x y z
N MET A 1 13.86 19.65 8.20
CA MET A 1 12.86 19.98 9.25
C MET A 1 11.62 19.07 9.21
N LEU A 2 11.03 18.77 8.05
CA LEU A 2 9.80 17.94 7.97
C LEU A 2 9.97 16.51 8.53
N ALA A 3 11.12 15.86 8.27
CA ALA A 3 11.39 14.49 8.73
C ALA A 3 11.31 14.30 10.25
N LYS A 4 11.70 15.31 11.04
CA LYS A 4 11.61 15.28 12.51
C LYS A 4 10.17 15.35 13.03
N ARG A 5 9.23 15.86 12.23
CA ARG A 5 7.81 16.01 12.58
C ARG A 5 6.96 14.81 12.16
N LEU A 6 7.54 13.85 11.43
CA LEU A 6 6.81 12.69 10.91
C LEU A 6 6.08 11.86 11.97
N PRO A 7 6.72 11.47 13.10
CA PRO A 7 6.00 10.70 14.11
C PRO A 7 4.84 11.50 14.70
N THR A 8 5.03 12.80 14.92
CA THR A 8 3.99 13.70 15.43
C THR A 8 2.82 13.83 14.46
N LEU A 9 3.08 14.00 13.16
CA LEU A 9 2.03 14.05 12.14
C LEU A 9 1.28 12.71 12.04
N PHE A 10 2.00 11.59 12.09
CA PHE A 10 1.40 10.26 12.07
C PHE A 10 0.46 10.06 13.26
N ILE A 11 0.91 10.41 14.47
CA ILE A 11 0.08 10.33 15.69
C ILE A 11 -1.14 11.24 15.57
N LEU A 12 -0.97 12.47 15.10
CA LEU A 12 -2.09 13.40 14.91
C LEU A 12 -3.15 12.82 13.96
N PHE A 13 -2.73 12.25 12.83
CA PHE A 13 -3.64 11.64 11.86
C PHE A 13 -4.28 10.36 12.42
N ALA A 14 -3.57 9.59 13.25
CA ALA A 14 -4.12 8.43 13.93
C ALA A 14 -5.20 8.82 14.95
N LEU A 15 -5.00 9.93 15.67
CA LEU A 15 -6.02 10.48 16.57
C LEU A 15 -7.25 10.97 15.80
N LEU A 16 -7.06 11.65 14.67
CA LEU A 16 -8.18 12.04 13.78
C LEU A 16 -8.94 10.82 13.26
N TRP A 17 -8.24 9.78 12.81
CA TRP A 17 -8.87 8.53 12.37
C TRP A 17 -9.64 7.85 13.51
N LEU A 18 -9.07 7.77 14.71
CA LEU A 18 -9.71 7.16 15.88
C LEU A 18 -10.97 7.93 16.30
N LEU A 19 -10.93 9.27 16.26
CA LEU A 19 -12.11 10.10 16.44
C LEU A 19 -13.16 9.85 15.33
N GLY A 20 -12.71 9.70 14.08
CA GLY A 20 -13.58 9.39 12.94
C GLY A 20 -14.30 8.05 13.08
N LEU A 21 -13.62 7.02 13.58
CA LEU A 21 -14.24 5.73 13.90
C LEU A 21 -15.37 5.84 14.95
N LEU A 22 -15.25 6.76 15.90
CA LEU A 22 -16.20 6.92 17.00
C LEU A 22 -17.37 7.85 16.65
N MET A 23 -17.15 8.82 15.75
CA MET A 23 -18.05 9.97 15.59
C MET A 23 -18.62 10.12 14.18
N HIS A 24 -17.81 9.94 13.12
CA HIS A 24 -18.22 10.34 11.77
C HIS A 24 -17.34 9.74 10.66
N ASN A 25 -17.95 9.07 9.67
CA ASN A 25 -17.25 8.47 8.52
C ASN A 25 -16.41 9.48 7.71
N LEU A 26 -16.88 10.73 7.59
CA LEU A 26 -16.14 11.81 6.91
C LEU A 26 -14.74 12.04 7.53
N LEU A 27 -14.65 12.09 8.86
CA LEU A 27 -13.36 12.35 9.53
C LEU A 27 -12.40 11.17 9.34
N ARG A 28 -12.94 9.95 9.31
CA ARG A 28 -12.20 8.71 9.05
C ARG A 28 -11.58 8.73 7.65
N SER A 29 -12.40 8.95 6.62
CA SER A 29 -11.96 9.02 5.23
C SER A 29 -10.99 10.18 4.97
N PHE A 30 -11.16 11.31 5.63
CA PHE A 30 -10.21 12.42 5.55
C PHE A 30 -8.84 12.00 6.12
N ALA A 31 -8.82 11.35 7.27
CA ALA A 31 -7.60 10.85 7.89
C ALA A 31 -6.90 9.79 7.03
N GLU A 32 -7.65 8.88 6.40
CA GLU A 32 -7.14 7.90 5.43
C GLU A 32 -6.41 8.60 4.26
N GLY A 33 -7.01 9.65 3.69
CA GLY A 33 -6.38 10.47 2.66
C GLY A 33 -5.07 11.13 3.14
N LEU A 34 -5.05 11.68 4.36
CA LEU A 34 -3.83 12.25 4.97
C LEU A 34 -2.73 11.20 5.16
N PHE A 35 -3.07 9.98 5.56
CA PHE A 35 -2.12 8.87 5.66
C PHE A 35 -1.52 8.50 4.31
N ASN A 36 -2.31 8.54 3.23
CA ASN A 36 -1.81 8.31 1.87
C ASN A 36 -0.80 9.38 1.43
N PHE A 37 -1.07 10.66 1.70
CA PHE A 37 -0.09 11.73 1.43
C PHE A 37 1.19 11.57 2.25
N LEU A 38 1.06 11.19 3.52
CA LEU A 38 2.19 10.96 4.40
C LEU A 38 3.05 9.77 3.94
N GLY A 39 2.40 8.67 3.55
CA GLY A 39 3.05 7.50 2.97
C GLY A 39 3.72 7.81 1.63
N ALA A 40 3.08 8.60 0.77
CA ALA A 40 3.66 9.05 -0.49
C ALA A 40 4.94 9.86 -0.26
N TRP A 41 4.90 10.82 0.66
CA TRP A 41 6.08 11.60 1.04
C TRP A 41 7.19 10.69 1.59
N ALA A 42 6.84 9.70 2.42
CA ALA A 42 7.81 8.77 2.99
C ALA A 42 8.51 7.95 1.90
N LEU A 43 7.75 7.38 0.95
CA LEU A 43 8.31 6.68 -0.21
C LEU A 43 9.17 7.59 -1.08
N TRP A 44 8.72 8.82 -1.34
CA TRP A 44 9.47 9.81 -2.12
C TRP A 44 10.83 10.12 -1.47
N SER A 45 10.84 10.31 -0.15
CA SER A 45 12.05 10.55 0.65
C SER A 45 13.02 9.36 0.61
N ILE A 46 12.50 8.14 0.68
CA ILE A 46 13.29 6.90 0.51
C ILE A 46 13.84 6.83 -0.93
N ALA A 47 13.02 7.12 -1.94
CA ALA A 47 13.39 7.06 -3.35
C ALA A 47 14.58 7.97 -3.71
N HIS A 48 14.58 9.20 -3.21
CA HIS A 48 15.61 10.20 -3.52
C HIS A 48 17.02 9.76 -3.10
N ARG A 49 17.11 8.91 -2.08
CA ARG A 49 18.37 8.38 -1.57
C ARG A 49 18.72 7.01 -2.13
N SER A 50 17.84 6.41 -2.93
CA SER A 50 18.02 5.07 -3.50
C SER A 50 18.69 5.11 -4.88
N PRO A 51 19.31 3.99 -5.31
CA PRO A 51 19.85 3.83 -6.66
C PRO A 51 18.78 4.05 -7.74
N THR A 52 19.20 4.44 -8.94
CA THR A 52 18.32 4.91 -10.03
C THR A 52 17.16 3.96 -10.34
N LEU A 53 17.42 2.65 -10.39
CA LEU A 53 16.41 1.67 -10.78
C LEU A 53 15.33 1.49 -9.69
N LEU A 54 15.75 1.40 -8.42
CA LEU A 54 14.85 1.39 -7.26
C LEU A 54 14.13 2.73 -7.08
N ARG A 55 14.80 3.85 -7.36
CA ARG A 55 14.23 5.19 -7.27
C ARG A 55 13.00 5.33 -8.15
N ARG A 56 13.05 4.88 -9.40
CA ARG A 56 11.90 4.94 -10.33
C ARG A 56 10.70 4.16 -9.80
N VAL A 57 10.95 2.94 -9.32
CA VAL A 57 9.90 2.09 -8.75
C VAL A 57 9.26 2.75 -7.52
N LEU A 58 10.08 3.24 -6.58
CA LEU A 58 9.60 3.89 -5.36
C LEU A 58 8.86 5.21 -5.65
N ILE A 59 9.28 5.98 -6.67
CA ILE A 59 8.55 7.16 -7.14
C ILE A 59 7.19 6.75 -7.70
N GLY A 60 7.13 5.69 -8.51
CA GLY A 60 5.86 5.20 -9.05
C GLY A 60 4.89 4.74 -7.95
N LEU A 61 5.38 4.06 -6.91
CA LEU A 61 4.59 3.72 -5.73
C LEU A 61 4.13 4.98 -4.95
N ALA A 62 5.01 5.98 -4.80
CA ALA A 62 4.66 7.24 -4.16
C ALA A 62 3.56 7.99 -4.93
N LEU A 63 3.66 8.03 -6.26
CA LEU A 63 2.61 8.58 -7.13
C LEU A 63 1.31 7.78 -6.98
N GLY A 64 1.39 6.45 -6.90
CA GLY A 64 0.24 5.60 -6.59
C GLY A 64 -0.49 6.04 -5.33
N LEU A 65 0.24 6.27 -4.22
CA LEU A 65 -0.34 6.77 -2.97
C LEU A 65 -0.89 8.18 -3.10
N LEU A 66 -0.28 9.06 -3.91
CA LEU A 66 -0.83 10.39 -4.17
C LEU A 66 -2.18 10.31 -4.87
N PHE A 67 -2.30 9.48 -5.90
CA PHE A 67 -3.58 9.28 -6.58
C PHE A 67 -4.63 8.68 -5.62
N LEU A 68 -4.27 7.68 -4.82
CA LEU A 68 -5.18 7.14 -3.81
C LEU A 68 -5.62 8.21 -2.79
N GLY A 69 -4.68 9.00 -2.28
CA GLY A 69 -4.98 10.09 -1.33
C GLY A 69 -5.88 11.17 -1.92
N VAL A 70 -5.69 11.55 -3.19
CA VAL A 70 -6.60 12.47 -3.89
C VAL A 70 -7.98 11.83 -4.06
N GLY A 71 -8.04 10.55 -4.41
CA GLY A 71 -9.29 9.80 -4.47
C GLY A 71 -10.05 9.80 -3.14
N ASP A 72 -9.35 9.63 -2.01
CA ASP A 72 -9.96 9.64 -0.68
C ASP A 72 -10.43 11.04 -0.26
N LEU A 73 -9.73 12.09 -0.67
CA LEU A 73 -10.22 13.47 -0.48
C LEU A 73 -11.49 13.72 -1.30
N LEU A 74 -11.54 13.27 -2.56
CA LEU A 74 -12.75 13.35 -3.37
C LEU A 74 -13.89 12.54 -2.74
N TYR A 75 -13.61 11.33 -2.24
CA TYR A 75 -14.57 10.52 -1.50
C TYR A 75 -15.12 11.27 -0.28
N THR A 76 -14.24 11.88 0.51
CA THR A 76 -14.59 12.69 1.69
C THR A 76 -15.49 13.86 1.30
N TRP A 77 -15.18 14.56 0.20
CA TRP A 77 -16.05 15.61 -0.34
C TRP A 77 -17.40 15.08 -0.82
N GLY A 78 -17.41 13.86 -1.39
CA GLY A 78 -18.64 13.17 -1.77
C GLY A 78 -19.54 12.86 -0.58
N LEU A 79 -18.97 12.42 0.54
CA LEU A 79 -19.70 12.24 1.79
C LEU A 79 -20.30 13.54 2.33
N ALA A 80 -19.72 14.69 1.98
CA ALA A 80 -20.26 16.02 2.30
C ALA A 80 -21.35 16.51 1.32
N GLY A 81 -21.71 15.70 0.31
CA GLY A 81 -22.80 15.97 -0.63
C GLY A 81 -22.38 16.41 -2.03
N ALA A 82 -21.09 16.41 -2.37
CA ALA A 82 -20.63 16.73 -3.73
C ALA A 82 -20.67 15.50 -4.67
N ASP A 83 -21.10 15.67 -5.92
CA ASP A 83 -20.92 14.59 -6.91
C ASP A 83 -19.46 14.55 -7.39
N THR A 84 -18.72 13.55 -6.92
CA THR A 84 -17.28 13.39 -7.22
C THR A 84 -16.96 12.05 -7.88
N ASP A 85 -17.97 11.19 -8.11
CA ASP A 85 -17.77 9.79 -8.49
C ASP A 85 -17.07 9.65 -9.84
N ALA A 86 -17.46 10.47 -10.82
CA ALA A 86 -16.88 10.46 -12.17
C ALA A 86 -15.38 10.79 -12.20
N LEU A 87 -14.90 11.61 -11.24
CA LEU A 87 -13.47 11.97 -11.12
C LEU A 87 -12.73 10.98 -10.22
N ARG A 88 -13.38 10.50 -9.15
CA ARG A 88 -12.78 9.62 -8.15
C ARG A 88 -12.39 8.27 -8.75
N GLN A 89 -13.26 7.65 -9.55
CA GLN A 89 -13.01 6.30 -10.06
C GLN A 89 -11.76 6.20 -10.95
N PRO A 90 -11.56 7.06 -11.97
CA PRO A 90 -10.33 7.03 -12.77
C PRO A 90 -9.07 7.26 -11.93
N ILE A 91 -9.13 8.18 -10.96
CA ILE A 91 -8.01 8.48 -10.05
C ILE A 91 -7.60 7.23 -9.25
N TYR A 92 -8.57 6.51 -8.67
CA TYR A 92 -8.28 5.26 -7.97
C TYR A 92 -7.71 4.20 -8.89
N ILE A 93 -8.24 4.06 -10.11
CA ILE A 93 -7.73 3.09 -11.09
C ILE A 93 -6.25 3.38 -11.40
N VAL A 94 -5.90 4.64 -11.66
CA VAL A 94 -4.50 5.03 -11.91
C VAL A 94 -3.62 4.69 -10.71
N GLY A 95 -4.08 5.00 -9.49
CA GLY A 95 -3.37 4.64 -8.26
C GLY A 95 -3.12 3.14 -8.13
N VAL A 96 -4.14 2.32 -8.36
CA VAL A 96 -4.06 0.85 -8.30
C VAL A 96 -3.12 0.30 -9.38
N LEU A 97 -3.20 0.81 -10.61
CA LEU A 97 -2.33 0.37 -11.72
C LEU A 97 -0.86 0.71 -11.47
N LEU A 98 -0.57 1.87 -10.86
CA LEU A 98 0.78 2.22 -10.43
C LEU A 98 1.28 1.27 -9.36
N PHE A 99 0.44 0.93 -8.37
CA PHE A 99 0.80 -0.06 -7.35
C PHE A 99 1.06 -1.44 -7.92
N LEU A 100 0.23 -1.90 -8.85
CA LEU A 100 0.39 -3.19 -9.50
C LEU A 100 1.69 -3.23 -10.30
N SER A 101 1.87 -2.29 -11.22
CA SER A 101 3.05 -2.24 -12.10
C SER A 101 4.35 -2.06 -11.33
N MET A 102 4.41 -1.07 -10.43
CA MET A 102 5.62 -0.76 -9.67
C MET A 102 5.88 -1.79 -8.57
N GLY A 103 4.84 -2.33 -7.95
CA GLY A 103 4.94 -3.43 -7.00
C GLY A 103 5.55 -4.68 -7.63
N THR A 104 5.17 -5.01 -8.86
CA THR A 104 5.76 -6.10 -9.65
C THR A 104 7.21 -5.82 -10.05
N LEU A 105 7.57 -4.56 -10.34
CA LEU A 105 8.94 -4.18 -10.73
C LEU A 105 9.91 -4.03 -9.55
N LEU A 106 9.39 -3.90 -8.33
CA LEU A 106 10.22 -3.77 -7.12
C LEU A 106 11.21 -4.92 -6.92
N PRO A 107 10.80 -6.21 -6.93
CA PRO A 107 11.74 -7.31 -6.75
C PRO A 107 12.81 -7.34 -7.83
N PHE A 108 12.46 -7.04 -9.09
CA PHE A 108 13.43 -6.91 -10.18
C PHE A 108 14.48 -5.85 -9.86
N GLY A 109 14.04 -4.69 -9.35
CA GLY A 109 14.95 -3.62 -8.97
C GLY A 109 15.85 -3.97 -7.78
N MET A 110 15.38 -4.81 -6.87
CA MET A 110 16.13 -5.27 -5.72
C MET A 110 17.16 -6.34 -6.12
N GLU A 111 16.79 -7.28 -6.98
CA GLU A 111 17.70 -8.29 -7.53
C GLU A 111 18.85 -7.65 -8.34
N ARG A 112 18.55 -6.68 -9.22
CA ARG A 112 19.57 -5.96 -10.00
C ARG A 112 20.55 -5.14 -9.15
N GLN A 113 20.23 -4.90 -7.90
CA GLN A 113 21.09 -4.19 -6.95
C GLN A 113 21.77 -5.15 -5.95
N GLY A 114 21.67 -6.46 -6.17
CA GLY A 114 22.25 -7.49 -5.30
C GLY A 114 21.57 -7.61 -3.93
N LEU A 115 20.37 -7.05 -3.76
CA LEU A 115 19.60 -7.16 -2.51
C LEU A 115 18.84 -8.49 -2.41
N TYR A 116 18.63 -9.14 -3.56
CA TYR A 116 18.07 -10.48 -3.68
C TYR A 116 18.98 -11.36 -4.51
N PRO A 117 18.98 -12.69 -4.27
CA PRO A 117 19.73 -13.63 -5.09
C PRO A 117 19.20 -13.65 -6.53
N GLU A 118 20.08 -13.99 -7.47
CA GLU A 118 19.73 -14.10 -8.89
C GLU A 118 18.61 -15.13 -9.12
N GLY A 119 17.67 -14.78 -10.00
CA GLY A 119 16.48 -15.60 -10.29
C GLY A 119 15.36 -15.50 -9.26
N PHE A 120 15.57 -14.79 -8.14
CA PHE A 120 14.55 -14.62 -7.10
C PHE A 120 13.30 -13.95 -7.65
N THR A 121 13.43 -12.89 -8.44
CA THR A 121 12.28 -12.14 -8.97
C THR A 121 11.39 -13.04 -9.81
N LEU A 122 11.97 -13.73 -10.80
CA LEU A 122 11.19 -14.60 -11.69
C LEU A 122 10.44 -15.68 -10.89
N ARG A 123 11.14 -16.34 -9.96
CA ARG A 123 10.53 -17.35 -9.09
C ARG A 123 9.39 -16.77 -8.26
N ALA A 124 9.62 -15.63 -7.60
CA ALA A 124 8.61 -14.99 -6.76
C ALA A 124 7.39 -14.57 -7.56
N LEU A 125 7.58 -13.99 -8.75
CA LEU A 125 6.48 -13.59 -9.63
C LEU A 125 5.67 -14.79 -10.15
N LEU A 126 6.33 -15.87 -10.55
CA LEU A 126 5.65 -17.09 -11.01
C LEU A 126 4.85 -17.75 -9.88
N LEU A 127 5.44 -17.90 -8.70
CA LEU A 127 4.74 -18.45 -7.54
C LEU A 127 3.57 -17.59 -7.11
N SER A 128 3.73 -16.26 -7.18
CA SER A 128 2.64 -15.32 -6.85
C SER A 128 1.54 -15.33 -7.89
N LEU A 129 1.87 -15.49 -9.18
CA LEU A 129 0.89 -15.58 -10.25
C LEU A 129 0.08 -16.87 -10.13
N LEU A 130 0.75 -18.01 -9.94
CA LEU A 130 0.08 -19.31 -9.74
C LEU A 130 -0.74 -19.31 -8.45
N GLY A 131 -0.15 -18.93 -7.32
CA GLY A 131 -0.85 -18.87 -6.03
C GLY A 131 -1.99 -17.87 -6.04
N GLY A 132 -1.81 -16.70 -6.65
CA GLY A 132 -2.84 -15.68 -6.80
C GLY A 132 -4.02 -16.17 -7.64
N GLY A 133 -3.73 -16.84 -8.76
CA GLY A 133 -4.76 -17.49 -9.59
C GLY A 133 -5.53 -18.57 -8.83
N VAL A 134 -4.84 -19.44 -8.09
CA VAL A 134 -5.46 -20.48 -7.26
C VAL A 134 -6.35 -19.86 -6.17
N LEU A 135 -5.85 -18.88 -5.41
CA LEU A 135 -6.64 -18.22 -4.36
C LEU A 135 -7.85 -17.47 -4.92
N THR A 136 -7.72 -16.88 -6.10
CA THR A 136 -8.83 -16.23 -6.80
C THR A 136 -9.88 -17.25 -7.24
N GLY A 137 -9.44 -18.38 -7.82
CA GLY A 137 -10.32 -19.48 -8.21
C GLY A 137 -11.04 -20.11 -7.01
N LEU A 138 -10.34 -20.31 -5.89
CA LEU A 138 -10.93 -20.77 -4.64
C LEU A 138 -11.95 -19.77 -4.09
N SER A 139 -11.65 -18.47 -4.15
CA SER A 139 -12.57 -17.42 -3.73
C SER A 139 -13.84 -17.43 -4.59
N TYR A 140 -13.70 -17.56 -5.92
CA TYR A 140 -14.83 -17.69 -6.84
C TYR A 140 -15.68 -18.93 -6.58
N TRP A 141 -15.05 -20.05 -6.23
CA TRP A 141 -15.73 -21.30 -5.92
C TRP A 141 -16.55 -21.22 -4.64
N ILE A 142 -16.03 -20.52 -3.62
CA ILE A 142 -16.74 -20.26 -2.36
C ILE A 142 -17.88 -19.26 -2.58
N ARG A 143 -17.62 -18.22 -3.37
CA ARG A 143 -18.58 -17.17 -3.71
C ARG A 143 -18.38 -16.74 -5.16
N PRO A 144 -19.39 -16.90 -6.04
CA PRO A 144 -19.32 -16.37 -7.40
C PRO A 144 -19.07 -14.86 -7.37
N LEU A 145 -17.94 -14.45 -7.96
CA LEU A 145 -17.51 -13.06 -8.09
C LEU A 145 -17.79 -12.58 -9.52
N SER A 146 -18.16 -11.31 -9.67
CA SER A 146 -18.18 -10.67 -11.00
C SER A 146 -16.78 -10.64 -11.62
N SER A 147 -16.69 -10.44 -12.94
CA SER A 147 -15.39 -10.35 -13.62
C SER A 147 -14.49 -9.24 -13.06
N VAL A 148 -15.08 -8.13 -12.61
CA VAL A 148 -14.33 -7.02 -12.00
C VAL A 148 -13.80 -7.39 -10.62
N GLU A 149 -14.64 -8.01 -9.78
CA GLU A 149 -14.23 -8.50 -8.46
C GLU A 149 -13.14 -9.58 -8.57
N LEU A 150 -13.23 -10.46 -9.57
CA LEU A 150 -12.21 -11.47 -9.88
C LEU A 150 -10.84 -10.84 -10.20
N LEU A 151 -10.82 -9.80 -11.05
CA LEU A 151 -9.58 -9.11 -11.40
C LEU A 151 -8.98 -8.42 -10.17
N TYR A 152 -9.80 -7.79 -9.34
CA TYR A 152 -9.35 -7.14 -8.11
C TYR A 152 -8.80 -8.16 -7.09
N ALA A 153 -9.53 -9.26 -6.88
CA ALA A 153 -9.08 -10.37 -6.03
C ALA A 153 -7.75 -10.96 -6.53
N GLY A 154 -7.65 -11.22 -7.84
CA GLY A 154 -6.42 -11.69 -8.48
C GLY A 154 -5.24 -10.78 -8.23
N ALA A 155 -5.40 -9.48 -8.47
CA ALA A 155 -4.35 -8.50 -8.22
C ALA A 155 -3.96 -8.44 -6.73
N ALA A 156 -4.94 -8.46 -5.81
CA ALA A 156 -4.69 -8.40 -4.38
C ALA A 156 -3.94 -9.64 -3.87
N PHE A 157 -4.36 -10.84 -4.25
CA PHE A 157 -3.67 -12.08 -3.88
C PHE A 157 -2.27 -12.16 -4.48
N TYR A 158 -2.15 -11.87 -5.78
CA TYR A 158 -0.86 -11.84 -6.47
C TYR A 158 0.13 -10.90 -5.78
N LEU A 159 -0.25 -9.65 -5.54
CA LEU A 159 0.62 -8.66 -4.90
C LEU A 159 0.98 -9.08 -3.47
N THR A 160 0.01 -9.56 -2.70
CA THR A 160 0.26 -10.01 -1.32
C THR A 160 1.28 -11.14 -1.30
N LEU A 161 1.10 -12.18 -2.13
CA LEU A 161 2.05 -13.29 -2.20
C LEU A 161 3.44 -12.83 -2.67
N ALA A 162 3.49 -11.88 -3.62
CA ALA A 162 4.75 -11.34 -4.10
C ALA A 162 5.49 -10.58 -2.99
N PHE A 163 4.79 -9.78 -2.19
CA PHE A 163 5.40 -9.00 -1.12
C PHE A 163 5.76 -9.84 0.10
N VAL A 164 4.94 -10.84 0.46
CA VAL A 164 5.24 -11.76 1.56
C VAL A 164 6.55 -12.49 1.28
N GLN A 165 6.74 -13.02 0.06
CA GLN A 165 7.99 -13.67 -0.32
C GLN A 165 9.20 -12.72 -0.23
N GLN A 166 9.02 -11.45 -0.62
CA GLN A 166 10.05 -10.42 -0.55
C GLN A 166 10.47 -10.05 0.89
N ALA A 167 9.53 -10.08 1.84
CA ALA A 167 9.73 -9.60 3.21
C ALA A 167 10.78 -10.41 3.99
N TRP A 168 10.97 -11.69 3.64
CA TRP A 168 11.80 -12.64 4.38
C TRP A 168 13.26 -12.72 3.90
N ILE A 169 13.61 -12.14 2.75
CA ILE A 169 14.85 -12.47 2.03
C ILE A 169 15.79 -11.25 1.89
N LEU A 170 15.39 -10.09 2.38
CA LEU A 170 16.14 -8.84 2.23
C LEU A 170 17.54 -8.90 2.87
N ALA A 171 18.56 -8.72 2.04
CA ALA A 171 19.94 -8.58 2.50
C ALA A 171 20.13 -7.33 3.40
N GLY A 172 21.07 -7.44 4.33
CA GLY A 172 21.41 -6.38 5.28
C GLY A 172 21.98 -5.10 4.65
N GLY A 173 22.15 -4.06 5.46
CA GLY A 173 22.70 -2.77 5.04
C GLY A 173 21.69 -1.61 5.11
N ARG A 174 22.16 -0.38 4.89
CA ARG A 174 21.34 0.84 5.07
C ARG A 174 20.13 0.88 4.12
N ILE A 175 20.34 0.56 2.84
CA ILE A 175 19.28 0.57 1.81
C ILE A 175 18.32 -0.60 2.05
N GLY A 176 18.84 -1.80 2.34
CA GLY A 176 18.04 -2.98 2.65
C GLY A 176 17.09 -2.74 3.83
N ARG A 177 17.56 -2.16 4.94
CA ARG A 177 16.69 -1.86 6.10
C ARG A 177 15.55 -0.90 5.78
N ALA A 178 15.80 0.14 4.98
CA ALA A 178 14.75 1.08 4.57
C ALA A 178 13.71 0.39 3.67
N LEU A 179 14.19 -0.41 2.69
CA LEU A 179 13.35 -1.18 1.79
C LEU A 179 12.57 -2.29 2.51
N GLN A 180 13.10 -2.85 3.60
CA GLN A 180 12.39 -3.84 4.39
C GLN A 180 11.09 -3.28 4.98
N GLY A 181 11.10 -2.06 5.52
CA GLY A 181 9.84 -1.44 5.95
C GLY A 181 8.93 -1.05 4.78
N VAL A 182 9.48 -0.76 3.59
CA VAL A 182 8.65 -0.58 2.37
C VAL A 182 7.95 -1.89 2.00
N VAL A 183 8.67 -3.00 1.95
CA VAL A 183 8.10 -4.31 1.64
C VAL A 183 7.07 -4.72 2.68
N TRP A 184 7.34 -4.54 3.97
CA TRP A 184 6.34 -4.80 5.02
C TRP A 184 5.11 -3.91 4.91
N ALA A 185 5.28 -2.64 4.56
CA ALA A 185 4.14 -1.76 4.29
C ALA A 185 3.30 -2.30 3.12
N LEU A 186 3.94 -2.75 2.04
CA LEU A 186 3.26 -3.34 0.90
C LEU A 186 2.53 -4.64 1.26
N VAL A 187 3.12 -5.49 2.13
CA VAL A 187 2.44 -6.67 2.70
C VAL A 187 1.18 -6.25 3.46
N LEU A 188 1.31 -5.34 4.43
CA LEU A 188 0.20 -4.90 5.28
C LEU A 188 -0.93 -4.27 4.46
N GLY A 189 -0.59 -3.38 3.53
CA GLY A 189 -1.57 -2.75 2.64
C GLY A 189 -2.29 -3.76 1.74
N SER A 190 -1.56 -4.76 1.23
CA SER A 190 -2.16 -5.80 0.36
C SER A 190 -3.01 -6.79 1.17
N LEU A 191 -2.62 -7.12 2.40
CA LEU A 191 -3.45 -7.89 3.32
C LEU A 191 -4.76 -7.16 3.64
N GLY A 192 -4.72 -5.84 3.83
CA GLY A 192 -5.93 -5.03 3.97
C GLY A 192 -6.87 -5.25 2.78
N ARG A 193 -6.35 -5.19 1.55
CA ARG A 193 -7.15 -5.46 0.35
C ARG A 193 -7.72 -6.87 0.31
N ILE A 194 -7.00 -7.88 0.79
CA ILE A 194 -7.54 -9.24 0.92
C ILE A 194 -8.72 -9.28 1.89
N VAL A 195 -8.68 -8.56 3.02
CA VAL A 195 -9.81 -8.48 3.95
C VAL A 195 -11.06 -7.96 3.23
N THR A 196 -10.91 -6.95 2.36
CA THR A 196 -12.04 -6.42 1.56
C THR A 196 -12.55 -7.40 0.51
N VAL A 197 -11.70 -8.29 -0.02
CA VAL A 197 -12.09 -9.33 -0.97
C VAL A 197 -12.84 -10.48 -0.27
N LEU A 198 -12.36 -10.88 0.91
CA LEU A 198 -12.89 -12.03 1.64
C LEU A 198 -14.13 -11.71 2.48
N VAL A 199 -14.28 -10.48 2.97
CA VAL A 199 -15.44 -10.10 3.78
C VAL A 199 -16.50 -9.43 2.92
N VAL A 200 -17.59 -10.17 2.71
CA VAL A 200 -18.63 -9.90 1.71
C VAL A 200 -19.67 -8.87 2.17
N SER A 201 -19.75 -8.54 3.46
CA SER A 201 -20.80 -7.64 3.95
C SER A 201 -20.28 -6.22 4.18
N SER A 202 -20.85 -5.28 3.43
CA SER A 202 -20.80 -3.84 3.70
C SER A 202 -21.41 -3.47 5.06
N SER A 203 -22.00 -4.43 5.78
CA SER A 203 -22.59 -4.28 7.11
C SER A 203 -21.64 -4.66 8.27
N ALA A 204 -20.50 -5.31 8.01
CA ALA A 204 -19.57 -5.70 9.05
C ALA A 204 -18.57 -4.57 9.31
N ASN A 205 -18.91 -3.63 10.19
CA ASN A 205 -18.02 -2.52 10.60
C ASN A 205 -16.59 -2.99 10.95
N TRP A 206 -16.43 -4.23 11.42
CA TRP A 206 -15.14 -4.82 11.75
C TRP A 206 -14.21 -5.04 10.54
N SER A 207 -14.71 -5.36 9.34
CA SER A 207 -13.84 -5.56 8.17
C SER A 207 -13.19 -4.25 7.73
N VAL A 208 -13.95 -3.16 7.81
CA VAL A 208 -13.47 -1.80 7.56
C VAL A 208 -12.43 -1.40 8.60
N VAL A 209 -12.69 -1.66 9.89
CA VAL A 209 -11.71 -1.38 10.96
C VAL A 209 -10.42 -2.19 10.76
N ILE A 210 -10.52 -3.47 10.41
CA ILE A 210 -9.34 -4.32 10.16
C ILE A 210 -8.56 -3.79 8.95
N TYR A 211 -9.25 -3.45 7.86
CA TYR A 211 -8.65 -2.83 6.69
C TYR A 211 -7.90 -1.55 7.08
N ASP A 212 -8.55 -0.65 7.81
CA ASP A 212 -7.96 0.63 8.24
C ASP A 212 -6.74 0.41 9.12
N VAL A 213 -6.81 -0.51 10.08
CA VAL A 213 -5.67 -0.82 10.96
C VAL A 213 -4.50 -1.34 10.15
N LEU A 214 -4.73 -2.24 9.20
CA LEU A 214 -3.68 -2.75 8.31
C LEU A 214 -3.11 -1.64 7.42
N TRP A 215 -3.96 -0.77 6.88
CA TRP A 215 -3.57 0.33 6.01
C TRP A 215 -2.76 1.39 6.76
N ILE A 216 -3.22 1.83 7.92
CA ILE A 216 -2.52 2.79 8.78
C ILE A 216 -1.19 2.20 9.26
N SER A 217 -1.17 0.92 9.62
CA SER A 217 0.08 0.21 9.98
C SER A 217 1.06 0.18 8.79
N ALA A 218 0.56 -0.02 7.57
CA ALA A 218 1.38 0.08 6.36
C ALA A 218 2.01 1.47 6.21
N MET A 219 1.21 2.54 6.34
CA MET A 219 1.72 3.90 6.29
C MET A 219 2.70 4.19 7.44
N GLY A 220 2.45 3.65 8.63
CA GLY A 220 3.35 3.74 9.78
C GLY A 220 4.69 3.10 9.50
N ALA A 221 4.71 1.92 8.88
CA ALA A 221 5.94 1.26 8.46
C ALA A 221 6.74 2.08 7.43
N LEU A 222 6.07 2.72 6.46
CA LEU A 222 6.71 3.64 5.51
C LEU A 222 7.33 4.84 6.20
N VAL A 223 6.56 5.51 7.06
CA VAL A 223 6.96 6.70 7.80
C VAL A 223 8.14 6.38 8.71
N TRP A 224 8.08 5.26 9.43
CA TRP A 224 9.16 4.79 10.29
C TRP A 224 10.44 4.51 9.50
N SER A 225 10.34 3.82 8.36
CA SER A 225 11.49 3.57 7.48
C SER A 225 12.11 4.86 6.94
N ALA A 226 11.28 5.83 6.55
CA ALA A 226 11.76 7.13 6.08
C ALA A 226 12.46 7.91 7.21
N TYR A 227 11.88 7.90 8.42
CA TYR A 227 12.46 8.53 9.60
C TYR A 227 13.82 7.92 9.97
N ARG A 228 13.90 6.59 10.08
CA ARG A 228 15.16 5.90 10.41
C ARG A 228 16.26 6.17 9.40
N ARG A 229 15.91 6.18 8.11
CA ARG A 229 16.87 6.49 7.05
C ARG A 229 17.38 7.92 7.15
N TRP A 230 16.50 8.86 7.47
CA TRP A 230 16.92 10.24 7.69
C TRP A 230 17.83 10.38 8.91
N ALA A 231 17.48 9.72 10.02
CA ALA A 231 18.28 9.74 11.26
C ALA A 231 19.65 9.07 11.12
N SER A 232 19.83 8.12 10.19
CA SER A 232 21.13 7.51 9.92
C SER A 232 22.05 8.37 9.05
N ASP A 233 21.53 9.44 8.44
CA ASP A 233 22.25 10.33 7.53
C ASP A 233 22.64 11.66 8.20
N SER A 234 22.21 11.89 9.45
CA SER A 234 22.47 13.08 10.27
C SER A 234 23.46 12.80 11.37
#